data_AF-A0A9X4X801-F1
#
_entry.id   AF-A0A9X4X801-F1
#
_cell.length_a   1.000
_cell.length_b   1.000
_cell.length_c   1.000
_cell.angle_alpha   90.00
_cell.angle_beta   90.00
_cell.angle_gamma   90.00
#
_symmetry.space_group_name_H-M   'P 1'
#
loop_
_entity.id
_entity.type
_entity.pdbx_description
1 polymer ?
#
loop_
_entity_poly.entity_id
_entity_poly.type
_entity_poly.pdbx_seq_one_letter_code
_entity_poly.pdbx_strand_id
1 'polypeptide(L)'
;MTTTVSLRLPEDLKKQATDVFNEYGLDWSSAMRMILTQVVSENAIPVNLSRYSDISPTMKSNIEKSLQEYKIGDYKTADSVDELFEELDKD
;
A
#
# COMPACT_ATOMS: atom_id res chain seq x y z
N MET A 1 26.66 15.46 1.20
CA MET A 1 26.47 15.49 2.67
C MET A 1 25.92 14.13 3.08
N THR A 2 26.49 13.48 4.08
CA THR A 2 26.00 12.20 4.64
C THR A 2 25.81 12.37 6.14
N THR A 3 24.74 11.81 6.69
CA THR A 3 24.39 11.88 8.11
C THR A 3 24.33 10.47 8.69
N THR A 4 24.84 10.32 9.91
CA THR A 4 24.74 9.07 10.68
C THR A 4 23.39 9.00 11.38
N VAL A 5 22.72 7.85 11.28
CA VAL A 5 21.46 7.56 11.98
C VAL A 5 21.71 6.51 13.05
N SER A 6 21.26 6.76 14.28
CA SER A 6 21.29 5.77 15.37
C SER A 6 19.88 5.22 15.59
N LEU A 7 19.73 3.90 15.47
CA LEU A 7 18.47 3.20 15.68
C LEU A 7 18.62 2.26 16.89
N ARG A 8 17.74 2.39 17.88
CA ARG A 8 17.65 1.45 19.00
C ARG A 8 16.65 0.35 18.65
N LEU A 9 17.10 -0.89 18.69
CA LEU A 9 16.29 -2.07 18.44
C LEU A 9 16.79 -3.26 19.30
N PRO A 10 15.93 -4.25 19.56
CA PRO A 10 16.35 -5.52 20.16
C PRO A 10 17.45 -6.20 19.33
N GLU A 11 18.40 -6.83 20.02
CA GLU A 11 19.57 -7.47 19.38
C GLU A 11 19.15 -8.65 18.50
N ASP A 12 18.19 -9.45 18.98
CA ASP A 12 17.61 -10.58 18.26
C ASP A 12 16.91 -10.15 16.97
N LEU A 13 16.17 -9.03 17.00
CA LEU A 13 15.53 -8.47 15.81
C LEU A 13 16.57 -8.02 14.78
N LYS A 14 17.62 -7.33 15.21
CA LYS A 14 18.72 -6.92 14.33
C LYS A 14 19.35 -8.13 13.65
N LYS A 15 19.63 -9.17 14.43
CA LYS A 15 20.27 -10.39 13.94
C LYS A 15 19.40 -11.10 12.91
N GLN A 16 18.13 -11.36 13.24
CA GLN A 16 17.19 -12.03 12.34
C GLN A 16 17.02 -11.27 11.02
N ALA A 17 16.83 -9.95 11.08
CA ALA A 17 16.69 -9.14 9.87
C ALA A 17 18.00 -9.11 9.04
N THR A 18 19.17 -9.10 9.68
CA THR A 18 20.46 -9.18 8.98
C THR A 18 20.63 -10.51 8.27
N ASP A 19 20.24 -11.62 8.88
CA ASP A 19 20.29 -12.95 8.27
C ASP A 19 19.41 -12.98 7.00
N VAL A 20 18.19 -12.44 7.07
CA VAL A 20 17.30 -12.31 5.91
C VAL A 20 17.93 -11.44 4.82
N PHE A 21 18.50 -10.28 5.15
CA PHE A 21 19.14 -9.43 4.14
C PHE A 21 20.34 -10.12 3.46
N ASN A 22 21.12 -10.88 4.22
CA ASN A 22 22.26 -11.63 3.70
C ASN A 22 21.84 -12.74 2.72
N GLU A 23 20.67 -13.37 2.91
CA GLU A 23 20.12 -14.34 1.94
C GLU A 23 19.87 -13.69 0.57
N TYR A 24 19.56 -12.39 0.53
CA TYR A 24 19.43 -11.60 -0.69
C TYR A 24 20.73 -10.90 -1.11
N GLY A 25 21.86 -11.18 -0.46
CA GLY A 25 23.16 -10.57 -0.75
C GLY A 25 23.26 -9.09 -0.34
N LEU A 26 22.43 -8.65 0.58
CA LEU A 26 22.39 -7.27 1.08
C LEU A 26 22.95 -7.20 2.50
N ASP A 27 23.88 -6.26 2.73
CA ASP A 27 24.25 -5.90 4.10
C ASP A 27 23.17 -5.01 4.75
N TRP A 28 23.21 -4.90 6.08
CA TRP A 28 22.26 -4.10 6.86
C TRP A 28 22.14 -2.64 6.38
N SER A 29 23.26 -1.98 6.11
CA SER A 29 23.28 -0.58 5.70
C SER A 29 22.71 -0.39 4.29
N SER A 30 23.00 -1.31 3.38
CA SER A 30 22.45 -1.35 2.03
C SER A 30 20.94 -1.55 2.04
N ALA A 31 20.46 -2.53 2.81
CA ALA A 31 19.02 -2.78 2.98
C ALA A 31 18.28 -1.57 3.58
N MET A 32 18.82 -0.97 4.64
CA MET A 32 18.23 0.23 5.25
C MET A 32 18.20 1.42 4.28
N ARG A 33 19.24 1.60 3.47
CA ARG A 33 19.27 2.64 2.44
C ARG A 33 18.21 2.39 1.36
N MET A 34 18.00 1.15 0.94
CA MET A 34 16.94 0.79 -0.02
C MET A 34 15.56 1.12 0.54
N ILE A 35 15.26 0.70 1.78
CA ILE A 35 13.98 0.99 2.44
C ILE A 35 13.72 2.49 2.51
N LEU A 36 14.71 3.28 2.95
CA LEU A 36 14.56 4.74 3.02
C LEU A 36 14.40 5.38 1.63
N THR A 37 15.06 4.83 0.60
CA THR A 37 14.90 5.31 -0.78
C THR A 37 13.49 5.03 -1.29
N GLN A 38 12.93 3.86 -0.97
CA GLN A 38 11.56 3.53 -1.33
C GLN A 38 10.56 4.47 -0.66
N VAL A 39 10.76 4.79 0.64
CA VAL A 39 9.91 5.76 1.36
C VAL A 39 9.85 7.10 0.62
N VAL A 40 11.01 7.60 0.18
CA VAL A 40 11.09 8.89 -0.53
C VAL A 40 10.53 8.80 -1.95
N SER A 41 10.79 7.69 -2.64
CA SER A 41 10.37 7.49 -4.03
C SER A 41 8.86 7.32 -4.17
N GLU A 42 8.23 6.59 -3.24
CA GLU A 42 6.80 6.27 -3.28
C GLU A 42 5.97 7.20 -2.39
N ASN A 43 6.62 8.05 -1.58
CA ASN A 43 5.98 8.88 -0.57
C ASN A 43 5.03 8.06 0.34
N ALA A 44 5.45 6.84 0.65
CA ALA A 44 4.67 5.83 1.35
C ALA A 44 5.55 5.04 2.33
N ILE A 45 4.93 4.43 3.33
CA ILE A 45 5.63 3.57 4.27
C ILE A 45 5.74 2.16 3.66
N PRO A 46 6.94 1.59 3.46
CA PRO A 46 7.16 0.31 2.76
C PRO A 46 6.90 -0.89 3.67
N VAL A 47 5.87 -0.80 4.51
CA VAL A 47 5.33 -1.92 5.26
C VAL A 47 3.82 -1.86 5.17
N ASN A 48 3.20 -3.02 5.20
CA ASN A 48 1.75 -3.07 5.25
C ASN A 48 1.29 -2.60 6.64
N LEU A 49 0.73 -1.39 6.71
CA LEU A 49 0.16 -0.82 7.94
C LEU A 49 -1.26 -1.30 8.23
N SER A 50 -1.84 -2.12 7.35
CA SER A 50 -3.08 -2.82 7.64
C SER A 50 -2.84 -3.75 8.83
N ARG A 51 -3.20 -3.29 10.03
CA ARG A 51 -3.73 -4.19 11.05
C ARG A 51 -4.90 -4.88 10.40
N TYR A 52 -4.70 -6.03 9.74
CA TYR A 52 -5.73 -6.85 9.06
C TYR A 52 -6.97 -6.00 8.82
N SER A 53 -6.87 -5.04 7.89
CA SER A 53 -8.03 -4.23 7.57
C SER A 53 -8.92 -5.20 6.83
N ASP A 54 -9.70 -5.97 7.60
CA ASP A 54 -11.04 -6.38 7.21
C ASP A 54 -11.52 -5.23 6.35
N ILE A 55 -11.67 -5.51 5.05
CA ILE A 55 -12.34 -4.61 4.13
C ILE A 55 -13.48 -4.03 4.95
N SER A 56 -13.45 -2.71 5.23
CA SER A 56 -14.39 -2.11 6.18
C SER A 56 -15.77 -2.69 5.88
N PRO A 57 -16.59 -3.11 6.87
CA PRO A 57 -17.89 -3.69 6.58
C PRO A 57 -18.68 -2.87 5.55
N THR A 58 -18.50 -1.55 5.56
CA THR A 58 -18.97 -0.60 4.54
C THR A 58 -18.39 -0.85 3.15
N MET A 59 -17.07 -0.94 3.01
CA MET A 59 -16.40 -1.20 1.73
C MET A 59 -16.78 -2.58 1.17
N LYS A 60 -16.90 -3.60 2.03
CA LYS A 60 -17.34 -4.94 1.62
C LYS A 60 -18.79 -4.91 1.13
N SER A 61 -19.67 -4.27 1.88
CA SER A 61 -21.08 -4.07 1.50
C SER A 61 -21.21 -3.31 0.19
N ASN A 62 -20.38 -2.29 -0.05
CA ASN A 62 -20.40 -1.52 -1.29
C ASN A 62 -19.97 -2.37 -2.49
N ILE A 63 -18.90 -3.16 -2.35
CA ILE A 63 -18.45 -4.09 -3.39
C ILE A 63 -19.53 -5.13 -3.71
N GLU A 64 -20.17 -5.72 -2.69
CA GLU A 64 -21.26 -6.68 -2.85
C GLU A 64 -22.48 -6.06 -3.56
N LYS A 65 -22.84 -4.83 -3.18
CA LYS A 65 -23.92 -4.06 -3.82
C LYS A 65 -23.62 -3.79 -5.29
N SER A 66 -22.43 -3.27 -5.61
CA SER A 66 -22.03 -3.00 -7.00
C SER A 66 -21.98 -4.28 -7.85
N LEU A 67 -21.56 -5.41 -7.28
CA LEU A 67 -21.61 -6.71 -7.96
C LEU A 67 -23.04 -7.19 -8.24
N GLN A 68 -23.99 -6.90 -7.34
CA GLN A 68 -25.39 -7.23 -7.53
C GLN A 68 -26.03 -6.35 -8.60
N GLU A 69 -25.80 -5.03 -8.54
CA GLU A 69 -26.22 -4.03 -9.54
C GLU A 69 -25.73 -4.42 -10.95
N TYR A 70 -24.45 -4.79 -11.07
CA TYR A 70 -23.91 -5.31 -12.33
C TYR A 70 -24.64 -6.55 -12.85
N LYS A 71 -24.96 -7.52 -11.98
CA LYS A 71 -25.64 -8.77 -12.37
C LYS A 71 -27.08 -8.55 -12.85
N ILE A 72 -27.76 -7.54 -12.30
CA ILE A 72 -29.14 -7.20 -12.70
C ILE A 72 -29.19 -6.20 -13.86
N GLY A 73 -28.02 -5.79 -14.38
CA GLY A 73 -27.91 -4.81 -15.46
C GLY A 73 -28.17 -3.37 -15.02
N ASP A 74 -28.13 -3.10 -13.71
CA ASP A 74 -28.31 -1.77 -13.13
C ASP A 74 -26.96 -1.05 -13.05
N TYR A 75 -26.44 -0.67 -14.22
CA TYR A 75 -25.21 0.09 -14.35
C TYR A 75 -25.38 1.17 -15.41
N LYS A 76 -24.63 2.27 -15.26
CA LYS A 76 -24.54 3.31 -16.27
C LYS A 76 -23.21 3.18 -17.02
N THR A 77 -23.25 3.47 -18.31
CA THR A 77 -22.06 3.58 -19.16
C THR A 77 -21.92 5.02 -19.59
N ALA A 78 -20.68 5.49 -19.68
CA ALA A 78 -20.35 6.77 -20.29
C ALA A 78 -19.54 6.51 -21.55
N ASP A 79 -19.85 7.22 -22.63
CA ASP A 79 -19.16 7.11 -23.91
C ASP A 79 -17.89 7.98 -23.95
N SER A 80 -17.72 8.87 -22.96
CA SER A 80 -16.54 9.72 -22.81
C SER A 80 -16.16 9.96 -21.35
N VAL A 81 -14.92 10.40 -21.13
CA VAL A 81 -14.42 10.78 -19.79
C VAL A 81 -15.16 12.01 -19.26
N ASP A 82 -15.50 12.97 -20.11
CA ASP A 82 -16.26 14.17 -19.72
C ASP A 82 -17.67 13.79 -19.24
N GLU A 83 -18.37 12.92 -19.98
CA GLU A 83 -19.68 12.40 -19.59
C GLU A 83 -19.63 11.59 -18.29
N LEU A 84 -18.55 10.82 -18.06
CA LEU A 84 -18.35 10.09 -16.81
C LEU A 84 -18.28 11.06 -15.61
N PHE A 85 -17.52 12.14 -15.73
CA PHE A 85 -17.39 13.12 -14.64
C PHE A 85 -18.70 13.89 -14.41
N GLU A 86 -19.44 14.23 -15.47
CA GLU A 86 -20.77 14.83 -15.33
C GLU A 86 -21.77 13.89 -14.64
N GLU A 87 -21.73 12.58 -14.91
CA GLU A 87 -22.58 11.60 -14.23
C GLU A 87 -22.20 11.42 -12.75
N LEU A 88 -20.92 11.51 -12.39
CA LEU A 88 -20.44 11.37 -11.01
C LEU A 88 -20.67 12.60 -10.13
N ASP A 89 -20.78 13.79 -10.73
CA ASP A 89 -21.03 15.06 -10.03
C ASP A 89 -22.53 15.35 -9.84
N LYS A 90 -23.42 14.53 -10.45
CA LYS A 90 -24.89 14.64 -10.31
C LYS A 90 -25.44 14.04 -9.02
N ASP A 91 -24.62 13.34 -8.23
CA ASP A 91 -24.94 12.74 -6.92
C ASP A 91 -24.37 13.56 -5.75
#